data_AF-A0A9X7BTY4-F1
#
_entry.id   AF-A0A9X7BTY4-F1
#
_cell.length_a   1.000
_cell.length_b   1.000
_cell.length_c   1.000
_cell.angle_alpha   90.00
_cell.angle_beta   90.00
_cell.angle_gamma   90.00
#
_symmetry.space_group_name_H-M   'P 1'
#
loop_
_entity.id
_entity.type
_entity.pdbx_description
1 polymer ?
#
loop_
_entity_poly.entity_id
_entity_poly.type
_entity_poly.pdbx_seq_one_letter_code
_entity_poly.pdbx_strand_id
1 'polypeptide(L)'
;MRDLATQSANGTNGDKDQDSLQLEFAALSTEINHIAGKTNFNGTNLLAAKGTNIDIQLSDISGDKLTIASVDATTGADGLKLTKTIASTAKSGDAAGAIGELDTAIQSVADMRATFGSQLNRLDHNLNNVTSQATNMAASASQIED
;
A
#
# COMPACT_ATOMS: atom_id res chain seq x y z
N MET A 1 15.43 -4.95 6.72
CA MET A 1 15.32 -6.05 5.74
C MET A 1 16.38 -5.99 4.67
N ARG A 2 16.50 -4.89 3.89
CA ARG A 2 17.53 -4.76 2.83
C ARG A 2 18.96 -4.85 3.35
N ASP A 3 19.22 -4.22 4.50
CA ASP A 3 20.53 -4.31 5.17
C ASP A 3 20.81 -5.73 5.67
N LEU A 4 19.79 -6.41 6.21
CA LEU A 4 19.90 -7.82 6.63
C LEU A 4 20.21 -8.73 5.43
N ALA A 5 19.57 -8.50 4.29
CA ALA A 5 19.84 -9.25 3.06
C ALA A 5 21.26 -8.97 2.54
N THR A 6 21.71 -7.71 2.58
CA THR A 6 23.08 -7.34 2.20
C THR A 6 24.12 -7.95 3.14
N GLN A 7 23.85 -7.92 4.44
CA GLN A 7 24.68 -8.55 5.46
C GLN A 7 24.73 -10.06 5.22
N SER A 8 23.60 -10.72 5.01
CA SER A 8 23.56 -12.16 4.77
C SER A 8 24.28 -12.56 3.48
N ALA A 9 24.25 -11.71 2.45
CA ALA A 9 24.99 -11.91 1.19
C ALA A 9 26.52 -11.76 1.35
N ASN A 10 27.01 -11.23 2.47
CA ASN A 10 28.43 -11.06 2.71
C ASN A 10 29.10 -12.43 2.99
N GLY A 11 30.11 -12.79 2.20
CA GLY A 11 30.73 -14.11 2.21
C GLY A 11 31.52 -14.48 3.47
N THR A 12 31.58 -13.59 4.47
CA THR A 12 32.21 -13.86 5.77
C THR A 12 31.24 -14.49 6.78
N ASN A 13 29.93 -14.43 6.51
CA ASN A 13 28.92 -14.98 7.43
C ASN A 13 28.79 -16.49 7.23
N GLY A 14 28.78 -17.23 8.34
CA GLY A 14 28.50 -18.65 8.32
C GLY A 14 27.01 -18.94 8.35
N ASP A 15 26.66 -20.21 8.20
CA ASP A 15 25.27 -20.71 8.16
C ASP A 15 24.43 -20.24 9.34
N LYS A 16 24.97 -20.33 10.56
CA LYS A 16 24.28 -19.91 11.79
C LYS A 16 24.01 -18.41 11.84
N ASP A 17 24.92 -17.62 11.27
CA ASP A 17 24.78 -16.16 11.23
C ASP A 17 23.66 -15.80 10.25
N GLN A 18 23.65 -16.44 9.08
CA GLN A 18 22.61 -16.22 8.06
C GLN A 18 21.23 -16.73 8.51
N ASP A 19 21.16 -17.83 9.26
CA ASP A 19 19.92 -18.30 9.89
C ASP A 19 19.37 -17.29 10.91
N SER A 20 20.26 -16.66 11.69
CA SER A 20 19.90 -15.61 12.65
C SER A 20 19.37 -14.37 11.94
N LEU A 21 20.01 -13.95 10.84
CA LEU A 21 19.54 -12.83 10.01
C LEU A 21 18.18 -13.16 9.35
N GLN A 22 17.98 -14.41 8.92
CA GLN A 22 16.72 -14.86 8.33
C GLN A 22 15.57 -14.85 9.34
N LEU A 23 15.82 -15.13 10.62
CA LEU A 23 14.82 -14.99 11.68
C LEU A 23 14.31 -13.54 11.77
N GLU A 24 15.21 -12.56 11.79
CA GLU A 24 14.84 -11.15 11.78
C GLU A 24 14.11 -10.75 10.49
N PHE A 25 14.59 -11.22 9.34
CA PHE A 25 13.94 -10.97 8.06
C PHE A 25 12.50 -11.51 8.02
N ALA A 26 12.29 -12.74 8.49
CA ALA A 26 10.97 -13.36 8.54
C ALA A 26 10.02 -12.66 9.53
N ALA A 27 10.53 -12.19 10.67
CA ALA A 27 9.77 -11.40 11.62
C ALA A 27 9.30 -10.08 11.00
N LEU A 28 10.18 -9.39 10.27
CA LEU A 28 9.82 -8.15 9.56
C LEU A 28 8.80 -8.40 8.43
N SER A 29 8.95 -9.48 7.65
CA SER A 29 7.92 -9.87 6.67
C SER A 29 6.56 -10.15 7.33
N THR A 30 6.57 -10.78 8.50
CA THR A 30 5.35 -11.03 9.29
C THR A 30 4.71 -9.72 9.75
N GLU A 31 5.52 -8.75 10.20
CA GLU A 31 5.01 -7.44 10.60
C GLU A 31 4.44 -6.65 9.41
N ILE A 32 5.05 -6.72 8.22
CA ILE A 32 4.48 -6.12 7.01
C ILE A 32 3.09 -6.70 6.72
N ASN A 33 2.94 -8.02 6.77
CA ASN A 33 1.63 -8.67 6.59
C ASN A 33 0.63 -8.30 7.69
N HIS A 34 1.11 -8.16 8.93
CA HIS A 34 0.29 -7.74 10.05
C HIS A 34 -0.25 -6.31 9.82
N ILE A 35 0.61 -5.36 9.44
CA ILE A 35 0.22 -3.98 9.13
C ILE A 35 -0.77 -3.96 7.95
N ALA A 36 -0.46 -4.65 6.85
CA ALA A 36 -1.36 -4.74 5.69
C ALA A 36 -2.73 -5.35 6.05
N GLY A 37 -2.74 -6.39 6.91
CA GLY A 37 -3.95 -7.07 7.34
C GLY A 37 -4.78 -6.32 8.39
N LYS A 38 -4.15 -5.48 9.22
CA LYS A 38 -4.83 -4.74 10.30
C LYS A 38 -5.22 -3.32 9.94
N THR A 39 -4.52 -2.70 9.00
CA THR A 39 -4.84 -1.33 8.55
C THR A 39 -6.20 -1.33 7.87
N ASN A 40 -7.15 -0.63 8.47
CA ASN A 40 -8.50 -0.48 7.93
C ASN A 40 -9.01 0.93 8.22
N PHE A 41 -9.88 1.41 7.34
CA PHE A 41 -10.62 2.63 7.54
C PHE A 41 -12.10 2.28 7.70
N ASN A 42 -12.66 2.57 8.89
CA ASN A 42 -14.04 2.25 9.23
C ASN A 42 -14.43 0.77 8.96
N GLY A 43 -13.52 -0.16 9.27
CA GLY A 43 -13.73 -1.60 9.01
C GLY A 43 -13.40 -2.06 7.59
N THR A 44 -13.14 -1.16 6.65
CA THR A 44 -12.74 -1.49 5.29
C THR A 44 -11.22 -1.60 5.17
N ASN A 45 -10.71 -2.79 4.83
CA ASN A 45 -9.29 -2.97 4.57
C ASN A 45 -8.95 -2.55 3.13
N LEU A 46 -7.90 -1.74 2.98
CA LEU A 46 -7.43 -1.20 1.70
C LEU A 46 -6.07 -1.76 1.26
N LEU A 47 -5.35 -2.47 2.14
CA LEU A 47 -3.94 -2.86 1.94
C LEU A 47 -3.74 -4.38 1.86
N ALA A 48 -4.79 -5.18 2.00
CA ALA A 48 -4.70 -6.65 1.95
C ALA A 48 -5.13 -7.22 0.59
N ALA A 49 -4.71 -8.46 0.30
CA ALA A 49 -5.04 -9.22 -0.92
C ALA A 49 -6.54 -9.29 -1.28
N LYS A 50 -7.43 -9.13 -0.30
CA LYS A 50 -8.89 -9.06 -0.49
C LYS A 50 -9.46 -7.77 0.09
N GLY A 51 -8.77 -6.66 -0.12
CA GLY A 51 -9.29 -5.34 0.20
C GLY A 51 -10.58 -5.04 -0.56
N THR A 52 -11.33 -4.07 -0.08
CA THR A 52 -12.57 -3.62 -0.73
C THR A 52 -12.38 -2.20 -1.21
N ASN A 53 -12.78 -1.93 -2.45
CA ASN A 53 -12.76 -0.58 -2.98
C ASN A 53 -13.73 0.31 -2.20
N ILE A 54 -13.37 1.58 -2.02
CA ILE A 54 -14.25 2.58 -1.43
C ILE A 54 -14.77 3.46 -2.56
N ASP A 55 -16.07 3.42 -2.78
CA ASP A 55 -16.74 4.35 -3.69
C ASP A 55 -17.21 5.58 -2.91
N ILE A 56 -16.75 6.75 -3.31
CA ILE A 56 -17.17 8.04 -2.78
C ILE A 56 -18.07 8.70 -3.82
N GLN A 57 -19.34 8.89 -3.47
CA GLN A 57 -20.29 9.63 -4.28
C GLN A 57 -19.92 11.13 -4.24
N LEU A 58 -19.74 11.75 -5.41
CA LEU A 58 -19.25 13.13 -5.51
C LEU A 58 -20.37 14.15 -5.69
N SER A 59 -21.51 13.76 -6.27
CA SER A 59 -22.66 14.65 -6.50
C SER A 59 -23.99 13.94 -6.23
N ASP A 60 -25.10 14.62 -6.45
CA ASP A 60 -26.45 14.06 -6.40
C ASP A 60 -26.82 13.21 -7.64
N ILE A 61 -25.96 13.21 -8.67
CA ILE A 61 -26.15 12.43 -9.90
C ILE A 61 -25.77 10.97 -9.66
N SER A 62 -26.73 10.06 -9.88
CA SER A 62 -26.48 8.62 -9.77
C SER A 62 -25.31 8.18 -10.65
N GLY A 63 -24.28 7.60 -10.02
CA GLY A 63 -23.11 7.05 -10.72
C GLY A 63 -21.89 7.96 -10.77
N ASP A 64 -22.03 9.23 -10.37
CA ASP A 64 -20.88 10.14 -10.25
C ASP A 64 -20.06 9.84 -8.98
N LYS A 65 -19.08 8.95 -9.14
CA LYS A 65 -18.30 8.39 -8.04
C LYS A 65 -16.81 8.46 -8.31
N LEU A 66 -16.05 8.66 -7.23
CA LEU A 66 -14.63 8.35 -7.18
C LEU A 66 -14.43 7.01 -6.48
N THR A 67 -13.85 6.04 -7.20
CA THR A 67 -13.44 4.77 -6.61
C THR A 67 -12.00 4.84 -6.13
N ILE A 68 -11.81 4.65 -4.83
CA ILE A 68 -10.51 4.36 -4.22
C ILE A 68 -10.30 2.86 -4.26
N ALA A 69 -9.46 2.40 -5.17
CA ALA A 69 -9.15 0.98 -5.31
C ALA A 69 -8.32 0.47 -4.12
N SER A 70 -8.64 -0.71 -3.61
CA SER A 70 -7.76 -1.40 -2.68
C SER A 70 -6.50 -1.91 -3.39
N VAL A 71 -5.40 -1.97 -2.67
CA VAL A 71 -4.10 -2.47 -3.14
C VAL A 71 -3.64 -3.62 -2.26
N ASP A 72 -2.88 -4.56 -2.80
CA ASP A 72 -2.27 -5.64 -2.01
C ASP A 72 -0.84 -5.26 -1.62
N ALA A 73 -0.65 -4.90 -0.35
CA ALA A 73 0.65 -4.61 0.25
C ALA A 73 1.18 -5.76 1.12
N THR A 74 0.62 -6.96 1.00
CA THR A 74 1.14 -8.15 1.69
C THR A 74 2.44 -8.64 1.03
N THR A 75 3.24 -9.43 1.74
CA THR A 75 4.51 -9.97 1.24
C THR A 75 4.33 -11.12 0.23
N GLY A 76 3.08 -11.51 -0.07
CA GLY A 76 2.76 -12.63 -0.96
C GLY A 76 3.09 -12.37 -2.43
N ALA A 77 2.95 -13.41 -3.26
CA ALA A 77 3.28 -13.37 -4.69
C ALA A 77 2.40 -12.41 -5.52
N ASP A 78 1.21 -12.08 -5.04
CA ASP A 78 0.29 -11.14 -5.70
C ASP A 78 0.42 -9.70 -5.16
N GLY A 79 1.02 -9.52 -3.97
CA GLY A 79 1.29 -8.23 -3.36
C GLY A 79 2.70 -7.71 -3.67
N LEU A 80 3.53 -7.54 -2.63
CA LEU A 80 4.90 -7.04 -2.70
C LEU A 80 5.93 -8.04 -3.23
N LYS A 81 5.55 -9.30 -3.44
CA LYS A 81 6.40 -10.34 -4.06
C LYS A 81 7.71 -10.61 -3.31
N LEU A 82 7.67 -10.58 -1.97
CA LEU A 82 8.81 -10.93 -1.12
C LEU A 82 8.80 -12.44 -0.85
N THR A 83 9.25 -13.21 -1.84
CA THR A 83 9.20 -14.68 -1.82
C THR A 83 10.53 -15.33 -1.49
N LYS A 84 11.64 -14.60 -1.61
CA LYS A 84 12.99 -15.11 -1.33
C LYS A 84 13.31 -15.10 0.16
N THR A 85 14.21 -16.01 0.52
CA THR A 85 14.86 -16.07 1.84
C THR A 85 16.33 -15.69 1.70
N ILE A 86 16.94 -15.25 2.80
CA ILE A 86 18.30 -14.75 2.85
C ILE A 86 19.31 -15.76 3.45
N ALA A 87 18.90 -16.96 3.87
CA ALA A 87 19.78 -17.98 4.49
C ALA A 87 20.34 -19.02 3.49
N SER A 88 21.64 -19.36 3.58
CA SER A 88 22.39 -20.12 2.55
C SER A 88 22.15 -21.64 2.50
N THR A 89 21.94 -22.35 3.62
CA THR A 89 22.45 -23.73 3.66
C THR A 89 21.48 -24.90 3.50
N ALA A 90 20.18 -24.71 3.25
CA ALA A 90 19.29 -25.86 3.04
C ALA A 90 18.12 -25.67 2.06
N LYS A 91 17.83 -24.45 1.61
CA LYS A 91 16.63 -24.15 0.80
C LYS A 91 16.82 -22.90 -0.05
N SER A 92 17.51 -22.98 -1.19
CA SER A 92 17.42 -21.95 -2.25
C SER A 92 17.48 -20.49 -1.76
N GLY A 93 18.33 -20.19 -0.77
CA GLY A 93 18.51 -18.84 -0.27
C GLY A 93 19.19 -17.99 -1.31
N ASP A 94 18.57 -16.86 -1.65
CA ASP A 94 19.06 -15.95 -2.66
C ASP A 94 19.00 -14.55 -2.07
N ALA A 95 19.97 -14.25 -1.21
CA ALA A 95 20.04 -12.94 -0.56
C ALA A 95 20.17 -11.80 -1.59
N ALA A 96 20.83 -12.04 -2.73
CA ALA A 96 20.89 -11.09 -3.84
C ALA A 96 19.53 -10.90 -4.52
N GLY A 97 18.80 -11.98 -4.79
CA GLY A 97 17.43 -11.94 -5.30
C GLY A 97 16.45 -11.28 -4.34
N ALA A 98 16.60 -11.52 -3.03
CA ALA A 98 15.81 -10.87 -2.00
C ALA A 98 16.02 -9.35 -1.96
N ILE A 99 17.24 -8.85 -2.24
CA ILE A 99 17.49 -7.41 -2.41
C ILE A 99 16.71 -6.87 -3.61
N GLY A 100 16.71 -7.58 -4.74
CA GLY A 100 15.95 -7.19 -5.94
C GLY A 100 14.44 -7.17 -5.71
N GLU A 101 13.89 -8.18 -5.01
CA GLU A 101 12.48 -8.20 -4.61
C GLU A 101 12.15 -7.03 -3.65
N LEU A 102 13.03 -6.71 -2.70
CA LEU A 102 12.85 -5.57 -1.79
C LEU A 102 12.86 -4.24 -2.53
N ASP A 103 13.75 -4.03 -3.49
CA ASP A 103 13.79 -2.79 -4.29
C ASP A 103 12.51 -2.65 -5.12
N THR A 104 12.02 -3.75 -5.69
CA THR A 104 10.74 -3.79 -6.41
C THR A 104 9.55 -3.52 -5.47
N ALA A 105 9.55 -4.11 -4.28
CA ALA A 105 8.52 -3.88 -3.27
C ALA A 105 8.48 -2.41 -2.81
N ILE A 106 9.64 -1.79 -2.58
CA ILE A 106 9.72 -0.36 -2.23
C ILE A 106 9.14 0.51 -3.34
N GLN A 107 9.47 0.23 -4.60
CA GLN A 107 8.90 0.96 -5.74
C GLN A 107 7.38 0.77 -5.81
N SER A 108 6.90 -0.47 -5.62
CA SER A 108 5.46 -0.75 -5.60
C SER A 108 4.73 0.02 -4.51
N VAL A 109 5.30 0.11 -3.30
CA VAL A 109 4.76 0.96 -2.21
C VAL A 109 4.77 2.44 -2.59
N ALA A 110 5.81 2.92 -3.26
CA ALA A 110 5.86 4.30 -3.74
C ALA A 110 4.75 4.58 -4.77
N ASP A 111 4.52 3.66 -5.70
CA ASP A 111 3.46 3.78 -6.72
C ASP A 111 2.05 3.73 -6.09
N MET A 112 1.85 2.87 -5.08
CA MET A 112 0.62 2.84 -4.29
C MET A 112 0.38 4.19 -3.57
N ARG A 113 1.41 4.75 -2.94
CA ARG A 113 1.33 6.07 -2.26
C ARG A 113 1.05 7.20 -3.26
N ALA A 114 1.67 7.18 -4.42
CA ALA A 114 1.42 8.16 -5.48
C ALA A 114 -0.03 8.06 -5.99
N THR A 115 -0.54 6.83 -6.16
CA THR A 115 -1.92 6.57 -6.54
C THR A 115 -2.90 7.16 -5.53
N PHE A 116 -2.74 6.85 -4.24
CA PHE A 116 -3.58 7.42 -3.18
C PHE A 116 -3.45 8.95 -3.10
N GLY A 117 -2.23 9.50 -3.22
CA GLY A 117 -2.02 10.94 -3.26
C GLY A 117 -2.76 11.63 -4.42
N SER A 118 -2.75 11.03 -5.60
CA SER A 118 -3.51 11.56 -6.74
C SER A 118 -5.03 11.52 -6.54
N GLN A 119 -5.54 10.47 -5.88
CA GLN A 119 -6.96 10.34 -5.54
C GLN A 119 -7.37 11.37 -4.49
N LEU A 120 -6.52 11.64 -3.48
CA LEU A 120 -6.73 12.71 -2.50
C LEU A 120 -6.78 14.09 -3.16
N ASN A 121 -5.85 14.39 -4.06
CA ASN A 121 -5.88 15.66 -4.81
C ASN A 121 -7.18 15.81 -5.62
N ARG A 122 -7.65 14.72 -6.24
CA ARG A 122 -8.93 14.73 -6.97
C ARG A 122 -10.12 14.94 -6.03
N LEU A 123 -10.11 14.36 -4.83
CA LEU A 123 -11.13 14.59 -3.80
C LEU A 123 -11.18 16.06 -3.39
N ASP A 124 -10.03 16.66 -3.09
CA ASP A 124 -9.96 18.07 -2.67
C ASP A 124 -10.47 19.02 -3.77
N HIS A 125 -10.12 18.76 -5.03
CA HIS A 125 -10.64 19.54 -6.15
C HIS A 125 -12.15 19.39 -6.32
N ASN A 126 -12.68 18.17 -6.21
CA ASN A 126 -14.12 17.95 -6.28
C ASN A 126 -14.86 18.60 -5.11
N LEU A 127 -14.30 18.52 -3.89
CA LEU A 127 -14.86 19.17 -2.71
C LEU A 127 -14.98 20.69 -2.89
N ASN A 128 -13.93 21.33 -3.39
CA ASN A 128 -13.95 22.77 -3.69
C ASN A 128 -15.00 23.13 -4.75
N ASN A 129 -15.13 22.31 -5.80
CA ASN A 129 -16.14 22.51 -6.83
C ASN A 129 -17.57 22.37 -6.29
N VAL A 130 -17.85 21.31 -5.53
CA VAL A 130 -19.16 21.06 -4.92
C VAL A 130 -19.53 22.15 -3.91
N THR A 131 -18.56 22.63 -3.12
CA THR A 131 -18.79 23.73 -2.17
C THR A 131 -19.14 25.04 -2.89
N SER A 132 -18.47 25.33 -4.01
CA SER A 132 -18.78 26.49 -4.85
C SER A 132 -20.17 26.38 -5.48
N GLN A 133 -20.52 25.21 -6.02
CA GLN A 133 -21.85 24.93 -6.57
C GLN A 133 -22.95 25.08 -5.51
N ALA A 134 -22.75 24.53 -4.31
CA ALA A 134 -23.68 24.67 -3.20
C ALA A 134 -23.89 26.15 -2.81
N THR A 135 -22.82 26.94 -2.76
CA THR A 135 -22.89 28.38 -2.46
C THR A 135 -23.67 29.15 -3.53
N ASN A 136 -23.39 28.88 -4.82
CA ASN A 136 -24.07 29.55 -5.93
C ASN A 136 -25.55 29.13 -6.02
N MET A 137 -25.88 27.86 -5.75
CA MET A 137 -27.26 27.40 -5.68
C MET A 137 -28.02 28.04 -4.53
N ALA A 138 -27.42 28.15 -3.33
CA ALA A 138 -28.04 28.80 -2.19
C ALA A 138 -28.33 30.28 -2.47
N ALA A 139 -27.40 31.00 -3.10
CA ALA A 139 -27.60 32.39 -3.50
C ALA A 139 -28.72 32.54 -4.56
N SER A 140 -28.75 31.64 -5.54
CA SER A 140 -29.78 31.64 -6.58
C SER A 140 -31.17 31.32 -6.01
N ALA A 141 -31.25 30.36 -5.09
CA ALA A 141 -32.48 30.04 -4.38
C ALA A 141 -32.98 31.23 -3.55
N SER A 142 -32.09 31.90 -2.81
CA SER A 142 -32.42 33.11 -2.06
C SER A 142 -32.97 34.23 -2.96
N GLN A 143 -32.44 34.39 -4.18
CA GLN A 143 -32.91 35.41 -5.12
C GLN A 143 -34.26 35.04 -5.79
N ILE A 144 -34.62 33.76 -5.84
CA ILE A 144 -35.91 33.31 -6.36
C ILE A 144 -36.98 33.36 -5.26
N GLU A 145 -36.59 33.16 -4.00
CA GLU A 145 -37.50 33.20 -2.83
C GLU A 145 -37.84 34.62 -2.35
N ASP A 146 -36.93 35.59 -2.55
CA ASP A 146 -37.10 37.02 -2.21
C ASP A 146 -37.81 37.80 -3.34
#